data_AF-A0A3L7A4L9-F1
#
_entry.id   AF-A0A3L7A4L9-F1
#
_cell.length_a   1.000
_cell.length_b   1.000
_cell.length_c   1.000
_cell.angle_alpha   90.00
_cell.angle_beta   90.00
_cell.angle_gamma   90.00
#
_symmetry.space_group_name_H-M   'P 1'
#
loop_
_entity.id
_entity.type
_entity.pdbx_description
1 polymer ?
#
loop_
_entity_poly.entity_id
_entity_poly.type
_entity_poly.pdbx_seq_one_letter_code
_entity_poly.pdbx_strand_id
1 'polypeptide(L)'
;MPVVLPTDEVETLFLATGSRLVIGCDEVGRGAVAGPVAVGMAVFIPGLGTPPDGLRDSKLVSEKKRIVLEPLVRVWAPLHAVGMASAEEVDAIGIVPALALAGKRALGILHAAGADVAGATILLDGSHDWLSPGLASPLDVRTRVKADRDCVSVAAASIIAKVERDTLMQEQDAAFPQYGWASNKGYGSPTHLEALRQHGLTPQHRATWLSAYTTPENV
;
A
#
# COMPACT_ATOMS: atom_id res chain seq x y z
N MET A 1 3.15 5.29 -25.48
CA MET A 1 4.19 5.94 -24.65
C MET A 1 5.21 4.88 -24.26
N PRO A 2 6.52 5.20 -24.21
CA PRO A 2 7.52 4.25 -23.73
C PRO A 2 7.23 3.86 -22.28
N VAL A 3 7.55 2.62 -21.93
CA VAL A 3 7.46 2.12 -20.55
C VAL A 3 8.50 2.89 -19.74
N VAL A 4 8.05 3.66 -18.76
CA VAL A 4 8.92 4.32 -17.78
C VAL A 4 9.28 3.28 -16.72
N LEU A 5 10.57 3.04 -16.53
CA LEU A 5 11.10 2.24 -15.44
C LEU A 5 11.55 3.18 -14.32
N PRO A 6 11.30 2.84 -13.05
CA PRO A 6 11.81 3.62 -11.93
C PRO A 6 13.34 3.58 -11.89
N THR A 7 13.94 4.64 -11.38
CA THR A 7 15.38 4.74 -11.12
C THR A 7 15.66 4.94 -9.63
N ASP A 8 16.93 4.89 -9.22
CA ASP A 8 17.39 5.15 -7.86
C ASP A 8 17.94 6.57 -7.67
N GLU A 9 17.69 7.48 -8.63
CA GLU A 9 18.22 8.84 -8.61
C GLU A 9 17.75 9.63 -7.39
N VAL A 10 16.48 9.49 -7.02
CA VAL A 10 15.87 10.21 -5.90
C VAL A 10 16.40 9.67 -4.58
N GLU A 11 16.44 8.34 -4.44
CA GLU A 11 16.98 7.68 -3.26
C GLU A 11 18.45 8.05 -3.06
N THR A 12 19.26 7.98 -4.13
CA THR A 12 20.69 8.35 -4.10
C THR A 12 20.89 9.80 -3.71
N LEU A 13 20.03 10.71 -4.18
CA LEU A 13 20.08 12.11 -3.78
C LEU A 13 19.88 12.28 -2.27
N PHE A 14 18.86 11.64 -1.69
CA PHE A 14 18.61 11.74 -0.25
C PHE A 14 19.78 11.20 0.58
N LEU A 15 20.34 10.05 0.18
CA LEU A 15 21.53 9.48 0.80
C LEU A 15 22.73 10.44 0.73
N ALA A 16 22.95 11.08 -0.42
CA ALA A 16 24.03 12.06 -0.59
C ALA A 16 23.82 13.33 0.26
N THR A 17 22.56 13.66 0.58
CA THR A 17 22.23 14.83 1.41
C THR A 17 22.14 14.54 2.91
N GLY A 18 22.45 13.32 3.34
CA GLY A 18 22.63 12.98 4.77
C GLY A 18 21.65 11.96 5.34
N SER A 19 20.70 11.45 4.56
CA SER A 19 19.82 10.35 4.99
C SER A 19 20.63 9.06 5.12
N ARG A 20 20.44 8.29 6.19
CA ARG A 20 21.16 7.01 6.38
C ARG A 20 20.58 5.89 5.53
N LEU A 21 19.28 5.95 5.29
CA LEU A 21 18.53 5.07 4.41
C LEU A 21 17.33 5.82 3.86
N VAL A 22 16.72 5.28 2.80
CA VAL A 22 15.48 5.79 2.24
C VAL A 22 14.40 4.72 2.36
N ILE A 23 13.19 5.09 2.76
CA ILE A 23 12.04 4.18 2.84
C ILE A 23 11.04 4.60 1.78
N GLY A 24 10.89 3.81 0.73
CA GLY A 24 9.77 4.00 -0.20
C GLY A 24 8.46 3.57 0.45
N CYS A 25 7.39 4.35 0.28
CA CYS A 25 6.10 4.17 0.93
C CYS A 25 4.95 4.38 -0.06
N ASP A 26 4.06 3.41 -0.16
CA ASP A 26 2.86 3.47 -1.01
C ASP A 26 1.66 2.77 -0.34
N GLU A 27 0.44 3.21 -0.65
CA GLU A 27 -0.80 2.64 -0.11
C GLU A 27 -1.61 1.83 -1.13
N VAL A 28 -2.31 0.82 -0.62
CA VAL A 28 -3.24 0.00 -1.41
C VAL A 28 -4.57 -0.14 -0.70
N GLY A 29 -5.66 -0.10 -1.48
CA GLY A 29 -7.01 -0.31 -0.95
C GLY A 29 -7.63 0.91 -0.28
N ARG A 30 -7.07 2.11 -0.48
CA ARG A 30 -7.68 3.35 -0.03
C ARG A 30 -9.12 3.46 -0.53
N GLY A 31 -9.36 3.21 -1.81
CA GLY A 31 -10.68 3.28 -2.46
C GLY A 31 -11.59 2.05 -2.30
N ALA A 32 -11.17 1.02 -1.56
CA ALA A 32 -11.98 -0.19 -1.42
C ALA A 32 -13.14 0.02 -0.43
N VAL A 33 -14.27 -0.67 -0.66
CA VAL A 33 -15.43 -0.65 0.25
C VAL A 33 -15.42 -1.83 1.22
N ALA A 34 -14.54 -2.82 0.99
CA ALA A 34 -14.29 -3.93 1.90
C ALA A 34 -12.79 -4.22 2.05
N GLY A 35 -12.45 -4.82 3.17
CA GLY A 35 -11.11 -5.21 3.59
C GLY A 35 -10.26 -4.06 4.13
N PRO A 36 -9.04 -4.37 4.57
CA PRO A 36 -8.15 -3.40 5.16
C PRO A 36 -7.64 -2.38 4.14
N VAL A 37 -7.17 -1.25 4.64
CA VAL A 37 -6.21 -0.41 3.91
C VAL A 37 -4.80 -0.87 4.28
N ALA A 38 -3.91 -0.96 3.30
CA ALA A 38 -2.54 -1.44 3.48
C ALA A 38 -1.54 -0.36 3.07
N VAL A 39 -0.40 -0.31 3.76
CA VAL A 39 0.75 0.55 3.46
C VAL A 39 1.97 -0.35 3.36
N GLY A 40 2.60 -0.35 2.19
CA GLY A 40 3.87 -1.03 1.96
C GLY A 40 5.02 -0.09 2.19
N MET A 41 6.12 -0.64 2.70
CA MET A 41 7.38 0.06 2.83
C MET A 41 8.54 -0.83 2.38
N ALA A 42 9.47 -0.27 1.63
CA ALA A 42 10.69 -0.94 1.21
C ALA A 42 11.90 -0.03 1.44
N VAL A 43 12.91 -0.54 2.15
CA VAL A 43 14.13 0.19 2.47
C VAL A 43 15.11 0.10 1.31
N PHE A 44 15.62 1.26 0.92
CA PHE A 44 16.73 1.43 -0.01
C PHE A 44 17.99 1.87 0.74
N ILE A 45 19.09 1.18 0.48
CA ILE A 45 20.43 1.46 0.99
C ILE A 45 21.45 1.33 -0.16
N PRO A 46 22.63 1.97 -0.05
CA PRO A 46 23.70 1.74 -1.00
C PRO A 46 24.03 0.25 -1.14
N GLY A 47 24.22 -0.22 -2.38
CA GLY A 47 24.72 -1.57 -2.66
C GLY A 47 23.66 -2.66 -2.83
N LEU A 48 22.36 -2.34 -2.88
CA LEU A 48 21.31 -3.33 -3.21
C LEU A 48 21.42 -3.93 -4.63
N GLY A 49 22.24 -3.35 -5.50
CA GLY A 49 22.40 -3.79 -6.88
C GLY A 49 21.17 -3.47 -7.73
N THR A 50 21.10 -4.11 -8.91
CA THR A 50 20.05 -3.85 -9.89
C THR A 50 18.69 -4.37 -9.41
N PRO A 51 17.62 -3.56 -9.47
CA PRO A 51 16.27 -4.03 -9.15
C PRO A 51 15.81 -5.14 -10.11
N PRO A 52 14.86 -6.01 -9.69
CA PRO A 52 14.35 -7.06 -10.56
C PRO A 52 13.71 -6.52 -11.84
N ASP A 53 13.92 -7.25 -12.95
CA ASP A 53 13.35 -6.90 -14.24
C ASP A 53 11.82 -6.77 -14.16
N GLY A 54 11.30 -5.66 -14.68
CA GLY A 54 9.87 -5.38 -14.72
C GLY A 54 9.31 -4.75 -13.46
N LEU A 55 10.14 -4.38 -12.47
CA LEU A 55 9.75 -3.51 -11.37
C LEU A 55 9.25 -2.15 -11.89
N ARG A 56 8.02 -1.80 -11.48
CA ARG A 56 7.31 -0.54 -11.77
C ARG A 56 6.03 -0.49 -10.95
N ASP A 57 5.32 0.64 -11.00
CA ASP A 57 3.98 0.83 -10.45
C ASP A 57 3.13 -0.46 -10.57
N SER A 58 2.68 -0.95 -9.42
CA SER A 58 1.92 -2.19 -9.28
C SER A 58 0.66 -2.23 -10.17
N LYS A 59 0.05 -1.09 -10.46
CA LYS A 59 -1.13 -0.96 -11.33
C LYS A 59 -0.78 -1.22 -12.80
N LEU A 60 0.47 -1.00 -13.20
CA LEU A 60 0.98 -1.23 -14.55
C LEU A 60 1.53 -2.66 -14.74
N VAL A 61 1.63 -3.45 -13.67
CA VAL A 61 2.02 -4.86 -13.71
C VAL A 61 0.76 -5.71 -13.59
N SER A 62 0.57 -6.69 -14.48
CA SER A 62 -0.58 -7.61 -14.36
C SER A 62 -0.46 -8.47 -13.10
N GLU A 63 -1.59 -8.90 -12.52
CA GLU A 63 -1.62 -9.74 -11.31
C GLU A 63 -0.72 -10.97 -11.42
N LYS A 64 -0.82 -11.72 -12.53
CA LYS A 64 0.05 -12.87 -12.82
C LYS A 64 1.54 -12.53 -12.78
N LYS A 65 1.93 -11.36 -13.29
CA LYS A 65 3.32 -10.90 -13.26
C LYS A 65 3.73 -10.41 -11.86
N ARG A 66 2.83 -9.74 -11.13
CA ARG A 66 3.11 -9.28 -9.75
C ARG A 66 3.42 -10.45 -8.82
N ILE A 67 2.66 -11.54 -8.89
CA ILE A 67 2.87 -12.73 -8.04
C ILE A 67 4.25 -13.35 -8.29
N VAL A 68 4.75 -13.33 -9.53
CA VAL A 68 6.10 -13.81 -9.87
C VAL A 68 7.18 -12.81 -9.46
N LEU A 69 6.91 -11.52 -9.61
CA LEU A 69 7.85 -10.44 -9.34
C LEU A 69 8.07 -10.21 -7.85
N GLU A 70 7.02 -10.31 -7.04
CA GLU A 70 7.06 -9.91 -5.63
C GLU A 70 8.11 -10.67 -4.78
N PRO A 71 8.29 -12.00 -4.92
CA PRO A 71 9.35 -12.70 -4.20
C PRO A 71 10.74 -12.17 -4.57
N LEU A 72 10.96 -11.78 -5.83
CA LEU A 72 12.23 -11.19 -6.29
C LEU A 72 12.43 -9.80 -5.68
N VAL A 73 11.36 -9.01 -5.55
CA VAL A 73 11.39 -7.70 -4.91
C VAL A 73 11.72 -7.82 -3.42
N ARG A 74 11.18 -8.81 -2.71
CA ARG A 74 11.53 -9.06 -1.31
C ARG A 74 12.99 -9.49 -1.12
N VAL A 75 13.54 -10.24 -2.07
CA VAL A 75 14.98 -10.58 -2.08
C VAL A 75 15.84 -9.35 -2.32
N TRP A 76 15.46 -8.48 -3.27
CA TRP A 76 16.20 -7.26 -3.57
C TRP A 76 16.11 -6.20 -2.45
N ALA A 77 14.95 -6.04 -1.83
CA ALA A 77 14.73 -5.16 -0.69
C ALA A 77 14.46 -5.98 0.59
N PRO A 78 15.50 -6.55 1.24
CA PRO A 78 15.32 -7.48 2.35
C PRO A 78 14.67 -6.84 3.59
N LEU A 79 14.85 -5.53 3.78
CA LEU A 79 14.13 -4.74 4.78
C LEU A 79 12.90 -4.12 4.13
N HIS A 80 11.76 -4.77 4.31
CA HIS A 80 10.46 -4.33 3.83
C HIS A 80 9.37 -4.67 4.85
N ALA A 81 8.22 -4.01 4.76
CA ALA A 81 7.09 -4.28 5.63
C ALA A 81 5.77 -3.92 4.96
N VAL A 82 4.69 -4.57 5.39
CA VAL A 82 3.32 -4.12 5.12
C VAL A 82 2.62 -3.95 6.45
N GLY A 83 2.07 -2.76 6.66
CA GLY A 83 1.15 -2.49 7.75
C GLY A 83 -0.26 -2.37 7.21
N MET A 84 -1.24 -2.82 7.98
CA MET A 84 -2.65 -2.76 7.58
C MET A 84 -3.51 -2.15 8.69
N ALA A 85 -4.59 -1.49 8.31
CA ALA A 85 -5.68 -1.10 9.21
C ALA A 85 -7.00 -1.69 8.70
N SER A 86 -7.73 -2.35 9.60
CA SER A 86 -8.94 -3.12 9.29
C SER A 86 -10.10 -2.24 8.82
N ALA A 87 -11.16 -2.85 8.27
CA ALA A 87 -12.38 -2.14 7.91
C ALA A 87 -13.05 -1.47 9.13
N GLU A 88 -13.06 -2.16 10.27
CA GLU A 88 -13.54 -1.63 11.55
C GLU A 88 -12.74 -0.40 11.99
N GLU A 89 -11.41 -0.45 11.89
CA GLU A 89 -10.57 0.72 12.20
C GLU A 89 -10.85 1.88 11.23
N VAL A 90 -10.98 1.60 9.93
CA VAL A 90 -11.32 2.64 8.94
C VAL A 90 -12.67 3.29 9.27
N ASP A 91 -13.67 2.53 9.69
CA ASP A 91 -14.97 3.07 10.12
C ASP A 91 -14.86 3.88 11.42
N ALA A 92 -14.02 3.45 12.36
CA ALA A 92 -13.87 4.09 13.67
C ALA A 92 -13.09 5.41 13.62
N ILE A 93 -12.01 5.48 12.84
CA ILE A 93 -11.09 6.63 12.84
C ILE A 93 -11.00 7.36 11.49
N GLY A 94 -11.71 6.88 10.47
CA GLY A 94 -11.65 7.43 9.12
C GLY A 94 -10.42 6.96 8.33
N ILE A 95 -10.46 7.15 7.00
CA ILE A 95 -9.46 6.58 6.09
C ILE A 95 -8.06 7.18 6.24
N VAL A 96 -7.94 8.49 6.49
CA VAL A 96 -6.63 9.16 6.57
C VAL A 96 -5.91 8.74 7.86
N PRO A 97 -6.55 8.78 9.04
CA PRO A 97 -5.93 8.22 10.25
C PRO A 97 -5.67 6.72 10.17
N ALA A 98 -6.52 5.94 9.49
CA ALA A 98 -6.27 4.51 9.26
C ALA A 98 -5.06 4.25 8.35
N LEU A 99 -4.83 5.07 7.31
CA LEU A 99 -3.60 5.04 6.52
C LEU A 99 -2.37 5.32 7.40
N ALA A 100 -2.42 6.37 8.22
CA ALA A 100 -1.34 6.71 9.13
C ALA A 100 -1.07 5.56 10.14
N LEU A 101 -2.12 4.92 10.65
CA LEU A 101 -2.02 3.75 11.53
C LEU A 101 -1.36 2.55 10.83
N ALA A 102 -1.76 2.25 9.60
CA ALA A 102 -1.14 1.21 8.78
C ALA A 102 0.34 1.53 8.51
N GLY A 103 0.67 2.76 8.15
CA GLY A 103 2.06 3.20 7.96
C GLY A 103 2.89 3.10 9.25
N LYS A 104 2.33 3.50 10.40
CA LYS A 104 2.98 3.35 11.71
C LYS A 104 3.28 1.87 12.04
N ARG A 105 2.36 0.95 11.70
CA ARG A 105 2.58 -0.50 11.85
C ARG A 105 3.72 -0.98 10.96
N ALA A 106 3.77 -0.55 9.69
CA ALA A 106 4.86 -0.88 8.78
C ALA A 106 6.22 -0.38 9.29
N LEU A 107 6.29 0.86 9.78
CA LEU A 107 7.51 1.42 10.39
C LEU A 107 7.94 0.64 11.64
N GLY A 108 6.99 0.21 12.47
CA GLY A 108 7.27 -0.62 13.64
C GLY A 108 7.89 -1.97 13.28
N ILE A 109 7.40 -2.60 12.21
CA ILE A 109 7.97 -3.86 11.67
C ILE A 109 9.39 -3.62 11.17
N LEU A 110 9.63 -2.57 10.38
CA LEU A 110 10.96 -2.22 9.89
C LEU A 110 11.95 -1.94 11.02
N HIS A 111 11.52 -1.18 12.03
CA HIS A 111 12.34 -0.88 13.20
C HIS A 111 12.72 -2.15 13.97
N ALA A 112 11.74 -3.05 14.20
CA ALA A 112 11.99 -4.34 14.84
C ALA A 112 12.93 -5.24 14.02
N ALA A 113 12.93 -5.10 12.69
CA ALA A 113 13.86 -5.77 11.78
C ALA A 113 15.25 -5.11 11.70
N GLY A 114 15.49 -4.02 12.43
CA GLY A 114 16.80 -3.36 12.52
C GLY A 114 17.00 -2.17 11.58
N ALA A 115 15.96 -1.69 10.89
CA ALA A 115 16.05 -0.46 10.10
C ALA A 115 16.19 0.78 11.01
N ASP A 116 17.13 1.68 10.68
CA ASP A 116 17.27 2.98 11.34
C ASP A 116 16.20 3.97 10.85
N VAL A 117 14.96 3.75 11.29
CA VAL A 117 13.79 4.56 10.91
C VAL A 117 13.97 6.04 11.31
N ALA A 118 14.66 6.32 12.40
CA ALA A 118 14.90 7.69 12.86
C ALA A 118 15.88 8.46 11.96
N GLY A 119 16.84 7.76 11.34
CA GLY A 119 17.78 8.31 10.37
C GLY A 119 17.31 8.26 8.91
N ALA A 120 16.05 7.88 8.68
CA ALA A 120 15.50 7.65 7.35
C ALA A 120 14.82 8.89 6.76
N THR A 121 14.90 9.02 5.44
CA THR A 121 13.91 9.79 4.67
C THR A 121 12.86 8.84 4.13
N ILE A 122 11.59 9.13 4.39
CA ILE A 122 10.45 8.36 3.87
C ILE A 122 9.95 9.03 2.59
N LEU A 123 10.05 8.36 1.45
CA LEU A 123 9.46 8.79 0.19
C LEU A 123 8.04 8.25 0.07
N LEU A 124 7.06 9.14 0.23
CA LEU A 124 5.64 8.80 0.21
C LEU A 124 5.04 9.15 -1.16
N ASP A 125 4.39 8.19 -1.81
CA ASP A 125 3.68 8.46 -3.06
C ASP A 125 2.47 9.40 -2.86
N GLY A 126 2.37 10.38 -3.74
CA GLY A 126 1.27 11.35 -3.76
C GLY A 126 1.69 12.76 -3.35
N SER A 127 0.71 13.63 -3.15
CA SER A 127 0.92 15.06 -2.87
C SER A 127 0.64 15.46 -1.42
N HIS A 128 0.11 14.55 -0.61
CA HIS A 128 -0.36 14.84 0.74
C HIS A 128 0.32 13.93 1.75
N ASP A 129 0.95 14.54 2.76
CA ASP A 129 1.55 13.81 3.87
C ASP A 129 0.47 13.38 4.86
N TRP A 130 -0.06 12.19 4.64
CA TRP A 130 -1.01 11.55 5.54
C TRP A 130 -0.33 10.78 6.68
N LEU A 131 0.99 10.57 6.64
CA LEU A 131 1.71 9.71 7.57
C LEU A 131 2.14 10.49 8.81
N SER A 132 2.83 11.62 8.64
CA SER A 132 3.39 12.41 9.76
C SER A 132 2.37 12.73 10.85
N PRO A 133 1.11 13.10 10.56
CA PRO A 133 0.12 13.40 11.60
C PRO A 133 -0.19 12.22 12.55
N GLY A 134 0.04 10.97 12.12
CA GLY A 134 -0.20 9.77 12.93
C GLY A 134 1.03 9.27 13.71
N LEU A 135 2.18 9.92 13.55
CA LEU A 135 3.43 9.52 14.20
C LEU A 135 3.59 10.19 15.57
N ALA A 136 4.11 9.44 16.55
CA ALA A 136 4.38 9.97 17.89
C ALA A 136 5.68 10.81 17.95
N SER A 137 6.53 10.70 16.94
CA SER A 137 7.78 11.45 16.81
C SER A 137 7.97 11.86 15.37
N PRO A 138 8.53 13.05 15.10
CA PRO A 138 8.71 13.53 13.74
C PRO A 138 9.71 12.66 12.99
N LEU A 139 9.35 12.28 11.76
CA LEU A 139 10.23 11.64 10.79
C LEU A 139 10.32 12.53 9.54
N ASP A 140 11.37 12.37 8.75
CA ASP A 140 11.52 13.10 7.49
C ASP A 140 10.67 12.46 6.39
N VAL A 141 9.40 12.87 6.29
CA VAL A 141 8.48 12.42 5.24
C VAL A 141 8.52 13.39 4.05
N ARG A 142 8.76 12.85 2.86
CA ARG A 142 8.83 13.59 1.59
C ARG A 142 7.79 13.03 0.62
N THR A 143 6.80 13.86 0.30
CA THR A 143 5.78 13.49 -0.69
C THR A 143 6.29 13.71 -2.11
N ARG A 144 5.96 12.79 -3.00
CA ARG A 144 6.23 12.93 -4.43
C ARG A 144 5.11 12.28 -5.24
N VAL A 145 4.54 13.06 -6.16
CA VAL A 145 3.51 12.57 -7.07
C VAL A 145 4.14 11.58 -8.07
N LYS A 146 3.57 10.38 -8.21
CA LYS A 146 4.05 9.30 -9.09
C LYS A 146 5.41 8.75 -8.67
N ALA A 147 5.67 8.70 -7.36
CA ALA A 147 6.87 8.11 -6.83
C ALA A 147 6.91 6.59 -7.09
N ASP A 148 5.77 5.91 -7.10
CA ASP A 148 5.61 4.50 -7.49
C ASP A 148 6.09 4.19 -8.92
N ARG A 149 6.02 5.17 -9.82
CA ARG A 149 6.53 5.11 -11.19
C ARG A 149 8.01 5.49 -11.29
N ASP A 150 8.45 6.46 -10.49
CA ASP A 150 9.74 7.13 -10.67
C ASP A 150 10.85 6.57 -9.76
N CYS A 151 10.50 6.07 -8.57
CA CYS A 151 11.45 5.73 -7.50
C CYS A 151 11.42 4.21 -7.25
N VAL A 152 12.57 3.53 -7.32
CA VAL A 152 12.65 2.06 -7.19
C VAL A 152 12.15 1.57 -5.84
N SER A 153 12.40 2.32 -4.76
CA SER A 153 11.95 1.96 -3.41
C SER A 153 10.43 2.00 -3.27
N VAL A 154 9.78 3.02 -3.84
CA VAL A 154 8.33 3.17 -3.80
C VAL A 154 7.65 2.17 -4.74
N ALA A 155 8.24 1.91 -5.91
CA ALA A 155 7.78 0.84 -6.80
C ALA A 155 7.80 -0.52 -6.10
N ALA A 156 8.86 -0.84 -5.36
CA ALA A 156 8.98 -2.06 -4.58
C ALA A 156 7.92 -2.14 -3.47
N ALA A 157 7.76 -1.07 -2.70
CA ALA A 157 6.72 -0.95 -1.68
C ALA A 157 5.30 -1.18 -2.24
N SER A 158 5.00 -0.60 -3.41
CA SER A 158 3.71 -0.75 -4.10
C SER A 158 3.41 -2.21 -4.46
N ILE A 159 4.41 -2.95 -4.97
CA ILE A 159 4.26 -4.36 -5.38
C ILE A 159 4.01 -5.24 -4.17
N ILE A 160 4.82 -5.09 -3.11
CA ILE A 160 4.72 -5.86 -1.88
C ILE A 160 3.34 -5.63 -1.23
N ALA A 161 2.93 -4.38 -1.03
CA ALA A 161 1.61 -4.07 -0.47
C ALA A 161 0.47 -4.60 -1.33
N LYS A 162 0.58 -4.49 -2.65
CA LYS A 162 -0.48 -4.90 -3.56
C LYS A 162 -0.70 -6.40 -3.52
N VAL A 163 0.38 -7.18 -3.58
CA VAL A 163 0.30 -8.65 -3.55
C VAL A 163 -0.20 -9.13 -2.19
N GLU A 164 0.30 -8.58 -1.10
CA GLU A 164 -0.08 -9.01 0.25
C GLU A 164 -1.57 -8.70 0.54
N ARG A 165 -2.03 -7.48 0.22
CA ARG A 165 -3.44 -7.12 0.38
C ARG A 165 -4.35 -7.92 -0.55
N ASP A 166 -3.99 -8.09 -1.81
CA ASP A 166 -4.80 -8.86 -2.78
C ASP A 166 -4.91 -10.33 -2.37
N THR A 167 -3.87 -10.90 -1.75
CA THR A 167 -3.89 -12.26 -1.20
C THR A 167 -4.86 -12.38 -0.04
N LEU A 168 -4.81 -11.45 0.91
CA LEU A 168 -5.77 -11.41 2.03
C LEU A 168 -7.23 -11.30 1.53
N MET A 169 -7.49 -10.48 0.50
CA MET A 169 -8.84 -10.38 -0.05
C MET A 169 -9.31 -11.68 -0.74
N GLN A 170 -8.40 -12.45 -1.35
CA GLN A 170 -8.73 -13.77 -1.91
C GLN A 170 -9.01 -14.79 -0.81
N GLU A 171 -8.27 -14.76 0.29
CA GLU A 171 -8.53 -15.63 1.44
C GLU A 171 -9.89 -15.32 2.08
N GLN A 172 -10.25 -14.04 2.20
CA GLN A 172 -11.55 -13.61 2.72
C GLN A 172 -12.72 -14.00 1.80
N ASP A 173 -12.49 -14.14 0.49
CA ASP A 173 -13.50 -14.61 -0.46
C ASP A 173 -13.99 -16.02 -0.12
N ALA A 174 -13.12 -16.90 0.39
CA ALA A 174 -13.53 -18.24 0.79
C ALA A 174 -14.56 -18.23 1.92
N ALA A 175 -14.50 -17.25 2.82
CA ALA A 175 -15.46 -17.07 3.91
C ALA A 175 -16.74 -16.35 3.47
N PHE A 176 -16.67 -15.50 2.45
CA PHE A 176 -17.80 -14.72 1.94
C PHE A 176 -17.86 -14.70 0.40
N PRO A 177 -18.06 -15.86 -0.25
CA PRO A 177 -17.89 -16.02 -1.69
C PRO A 177 -18.89 -15.22 -2.52
N GLN A 178 -20.04 -14.86 -1.93
CA GLN A 178 -21.06 -14.07 -2.60
C GLN A 178 -20.59 -12.68 -3.04
N TYR A 179 -19.55 -12.10 -2.40
CA TYR A 179 -19.08 -10.75 -2.72
C TYR A 179 -17.99 -10.72 -3.80
N GLY A 180 -17.43 -11.87 -4.20
CA GLY A 180 -16.47 -11.97 -5.30
C GLY A 180 -15.15 -11.21 -5.08
N TRP A 181 -14.70 -11.10 -3.83
CA TRP A 181 -13.45 -10.44 -3.44
C TRP A 181 -12.20 -11.08 -4.03
N ALA A 182 -12.25 -12.36 -4.41
CA ALA A 182 -11.17 -12.99 -5.15
C ALA A 182 -10.89 -12.29 -6.49
N SER A 183 -11.90 -11.63 -7.08
CA SER A 183 -11.76 -10.85 -8.31
C SER A 183 -11.67 -9.35 -8.02
N ASN A 184 -12.68 -8.78 -7.35
CA ASN A 184 -12.79 -7.33 -7.18
C ASN A 184 -11.91 -6.77 -6.04
N LYS A 185 -11.26 -7.61 -5.24
CA LYS A 185 -10.34 -7.23 -4.15
C LYS A 185 -10.94 -6.21 -3.14
N GLY A 186 -12.26 -6.27 -2.95
CA GLY A 186 -13.01 -5.40 -2.04
C GLY A 186 -13.39 -4.03 -2.63
N TYR A 187 -13.09 -3.75 -3.91
CA TYR A 187 -13.55 -2.54 -4.59
C TYR A 187 -15.03 -2.66 -4.98
N GLY A 188 -15.74 -1.53 -5.04
CA GLY A 188 -17.17 -1.47 -5.35
C GLY A 188 -17.49 -1.74 -6.83
N SER A 189 -17.19 -2.95 -7.33
CA SER A 189 -17.64 -3.38 -8.65
C SER A 189 -19.17 -3.54 -8.69
N PRO A 190 -19.81 -3.47 -9.87
CA PRO A 190 -21.26 -3.71 -9.98
C PRO A 190 -21.69 -5.03 -9.33
N THR A 191 -20.90 -6.09 -9.51
CA THR A 191 -21.13 -7.40 -8.90
C THR A 191 -21.06 -7.38 -7.37
N HIS A 192 -20.11 -6.62 -6.82
CA HIS A 192 -19.95 -6.48 -5.37
C HIS A 192 -21.10 -5.69 -4.74
N LEU A 193 -21.48 -4.57 -5.37
CA LEU A 193 -22.59 -3.73 -4.92
C LEU A 193 -23.93 -4.48 -5.00
N GLU A 194 -24.11 -5.33 -6.00
CA GLU A 194 -25.31 -6.18 -6.08
C GLU A 194 -25.33 -7.25 -4.98
N ALA A 195 -24.20 -7.92 -4.74
CA ALA A 195 -24.08 -8.86 -3.62
C ALA A 195 -24.36 -8.20 -2.27
N LEU A 196 -23.91 -6.95 -2.08
CA LEU A 196 -24.22 -6.14 -0.91
C LEU A 196 -25.73 -5.90 -0.73
N ARG A 197 -26.47 -5.62 -1.82
CA ARG A 197 -27.94 -5.48 -1.75
C ARG A 197 -28.64 -6.77 -1.39
N GLN A 198 -28.15 -7.91 -1.88
CA GLN A 198 -28.78 -9.21 -1.69
C GLN A 198 -28.45 -9.85 -0.33
N HIS A 199 -27.22 -9.66 0.15
CA HIS A 199 -26.68 -10.40 1.30
C HIS A 199 -26.34 -9.52 2.51
N GLY A 200 -26.40 -8.19 2.36
CA GLY A 200 -26.06 -7.25 3.43
C GLY A 200 -24.57 -7.11 3.69
N LEU A 201 -24.23 -6.40 4.77
CA LEU A 201 -22.86 -6.13 5.19
C LEU A 201 -22.22 -7.33 5.91
N THR A 202 -20.89 -7.30 5.95
CA THR A 202 -20.05 -8.22 6.75
C THR A 202 -19.05 -7.42 7.57
N PRO A 203 -18.34 -8.03 8.54
CA PRO A 203 -17.28 -7.35 9.29
C PRO A 203 -16.13 -6.82 8.42
N GLN A 204 -16.00 -7.29 7.18
CA GLN A 204 -14.98 -6.79 6.24
C GLN A 204 -15.42 -5.51 5.52
N HIS A 205 -16.69 -5.13 5.56
CA HIS A 205 -17.18 -3.94 4.88
C HIS A 205 -16.93 -2.67 5.70
N ARG A 206 -16.57 -1.59 5.01
CA ARG A 206 -16.44 -0.23 5.58
C ARG A 206 -17.80 0.45 5.51
N ALA A 207 -18.60 0.30 6.55
CA ALA A 207 -19.99 0.74 6.59
C ALA A 207 -20.14 2.25 6.36
N THR A 208 -19.22 3.05 6.90
CA THR A 208 -19.25 4.51 6.77
C THR A 208 -19.09 4.96 5.31
N TRP A 209 -18.33 4.22 4.51
CA TRP A 209 -18.08 4.48 3.09
C TRP A 209 -19.24 4.04 2.20
N LEU A 210 -19.87 2.93 2.55
CA LEU A 210 -21.00 2.37 1.81
C LEU A 210 -22.27 3.21 1.92
N SER A 211 -22.37 4.07 2.93
CA SER A 211 -23.48 5.04 3.05
C SER A 211 -23.67 5.91 1.80
N ALA A 212 -22.60 6.17 1.04
CA ALA A 212 -22.66 6.89 -0.24
C ALA A 212 -23.24 6.06 -1.42
N TYR A 213 -23.29 4.74 -1.28
CA TYR A 213 -23.72 3.78 -2.32
C TYR A 213 -25.10 3.16 -2.05
N THR A 214 -25.67 3.39 -0.86
CA THR A 214 -26.95 2.78 -0.42
C THR A 214 -28.07 3.80 -0.22
N THR A 215 -27.88 5.07 -0.57
CA THR A 215 -28.96 6.07 -0.58
C THR A 215 -29.87 5.87 -1.80
N PRO A 216 -31.20 5.98 -1.66
CA PRO A 216 -32.16 5.71 -2.74
C PRO A 216 -32.01 6.60 -4.00
N GLU A 217 -31.25 7.70 -3.92
CA GLU A 217 -31.11 8.68 -5.00
C GLU A 217 -30.05 8.32 -6.05
N ASN A 218 -29.25 7.27 -5.82
CA ASN A 218 -28.18 6.82 -6.72
C ASN A 218 -28.41 5.41 -7.30
N VAL A 219 -29.67 4.95 -7.34
CA VAL A 219 -30.10 3.72 -8.04
C VAL A 219 -31.11 4.06 -9.13
#